data_AF-A0A7S3MRD8-F1
#
_entry.id   AF-A0A7S3MRD8-F1
#
_cell.length_a   1.000
_cell.length_b   1.000
_cell.length_c   1.000
_cell.angle_alpha   90.00
_cell.angle_beta   90.00
_cell.angle_gamma   90.00
#
_symmetry.space_group_name_H-M   'P 1'
#
loop_
_entity.id
_entity.type
_entity.pdbx_description
1 polymer ?
#
loop_
_entity_poly.entity_id
_entity_poly.type
_entity_poly.pdbx_seq_one_letter_code
_entity_poly.pdbx_strand_id
1 'polypeptide(L)'
;MDDRKLLNSSRLCVIIEGAEFAKEFNYFISVQLEGEVEKRRTDISAKVTNPIFSANTFYLELPNSKAELNTRLFFSAFVVANREGSGGQARLLGECALELGPLAPALIDVKGAGTRQHLKFARYHEGKQVTVGRFLVTLRIVTEANFQEASSDVVEIFHPLPAMDPFAQFNWRVRVDFRAAVDLPLNGVSESGLPSSTLEFGWSQYLQQMPGDNETFKTKVFPNSRHPFYNQQHLY
;
A
#
# COMPACT_ATOMS: atom_id res chain seq x y z
N MET A 1 -8.97 12.18 -31.56
CA MET A 1 -9.78 12.00 -30.33
C MET A 1 -9.18 12.93 -29.30
N ASP A 2 -9.98 13.82 -28.72
CA ASP A 2 -9.51 15.01 -28.02
C ASP A 2 -9.20 14.66 -26.55
N ASP A 3 -7.92 14.56 -26.19
CA ASP A 3 -7.43 14.21 -24.83
C ASP A 3 -8.07 15.06 -23.73
N ARG A 4 -8.59 16.25 -24.08
CA ARG A 4 -9.29 17.16 -23.17
C ARG A 4 -10.66 16.66 -22.71
N LYS A 5 -11.33 15.77 -23.46
CA LYS A 5 -12.65 15.24 -23.06
C LYS A 5 -12.56 14.08 -22.07
N LEU A 6 -11.46 13.30 -22.06
CA LEU A 6 -11.25 12.19 -21.13
C LEU A 6 -10.98 12.66 -19.69
N LEU A 7 -10.57 13.92 -19.51
CA LEU A 7 -10.28 14.52 -18.21
C LEU A 7 -11.53 14.98 -17.44
N ASN A 8 -12.70 15.11 -18.08
CA ASN A 8 -13.87 15.73 -17.46
C ASN A 8 -14.62 14.85 -16.44
N SER A 9 -14.27 13.57 -16.32
CA SER A 9 -14.83 12.62 -15.36
C SER A 9 -13.78 11.62 -14.88
N SER A 10 -12.73 12.12 -14.23
CA SER A 10 -11.67 11.28 -13.66
C SER A 10 -11.90 11.09 -12.16
N ARG A 11 -11.92 9.84 -11.70
CA ARG A 11 -12.01 9.47 -10.28
C ARG A 11 -10.68 8.93 -9.78
N LEU A 12 -10.31 9.28 -8.57
CA LEU A 12 -9.25 8.59 -7.84
C LEU A 12 -9.83 7.32 -7.23
N CYS A 13 -9.37 6.17 -7.72
CA CYS A 13 -9.65 4.88 -7.11
C CYS A 13 -8.60 4.61 -6.03
N VAL A 14 -9.06 4.41 -4.80
CA VAL A 14 -8.27 4.14 -3.61
C VAL A 14 -8.62 2.74 -3.11
N ILE A 15 -7.64 1.84 -3.06
CA ILE A 15 -7.82 0.45 -2.63
C ILE A 15 -6.95 0.21 -1.40
N ILE A 16 -7.58 -0.05 -0.26
CA ILE A 16 -6.90 -0.45 0.98
C ILE A 16 -6.68 -1.97 0.95
N GLU A 17 -5.45 -2.40 0.75
CA GLU A 17 -5.15 -3.83 0.53
C GLU A 17 -4.97 -4.60 1.85
N GLY A 18 -4.49 -3.93 2.88
CA GLY A 18 -4.27 -4.53 4.19
C GLY A 18 -3.81 -3.52 5.22
N ALA A 19 -4.02 -3.83 6.49
CA ALA A 19 -3.56 -3.02 7.60
C ALA A 19 -3.03 -3.90 8.75
N GLU A 20 -2.12 -3.33 9.53
CA GLU A 20 -1.48 -3.93 10.70
C GLU A 20 -1.54 -2.94 11.86
N PHE A 21 -1.96 -3.39 13.04
CA PHE A 21 -2.04 -2.61 14.27
C PHE A 21 -1.40 -3.34 15.44
N ALA A 22 -0.94 -2.58 16.45
CA ALA A 22 -0.22 -3.14 17.58
C ALA A 22 -1.07 -3.98 18.56
N LYS A 23 -2.40 -3.87 18.51
CA LYS A 23 -3.32 -4.54 19.45
C LYS A 23 -4.52 -5.12 18.70
N GLU A 24 -5.25 -6.02 19.34
CA GLU A 24 -6.50 -6.56 18.78
C GLU A 24 -7.69 -5.68 19.16
N PHE A 25 -8.28 -5.04 18.16
CA PHE A 25 -9.52 -4.27 18.30
C PHE A 25 -10.38 -4.47 17.04
N ASN A 26 -11.64 -4.05 17.12
CA ASN A 26 -12.44 -3.83 15.94
C ASN A 26 -12.02 -2.49 15.31
N TYR A 27 -11.55 -2.53 14.08
CA TYR A 27 -11.01 -1.38 13.36
C TYR A 27 -11.93 -0.94 12.23
N PHE A 28 -11.87 0.34 11.85
CA PHE A 28 -12.24 0.79 10.51
C PHE A 28 -11.34 1.95 10.10
N ILE A 29 -11.18 2.16 8.79
CA ILE A 29 -10.37 3.23 8.23
C ILE A 29 -11.30 4.15 7.45
N SER A 30 -11.22 5.47 7.67
CA SER A 30 -11.85 6.45 6.79
C SER A 30 -10.84 7.05 5.83
N VAL A 31 -11.27 7.32 4.61
CA VAL A 31 -10.53 8.07 3.59
C VAL A 31 -11.31 9.31 3.16
N GLN A 32 -10.59 10.41 2.94
CA GLN A 32 -11.16 11.69 2.55
C GLN A 32 -10.16 12.48 1.69
N LEU A 33 -10.63 13.08 0.60
CA LEU A 33 -9.84 14.03 -0.17
C LEU A 33 -9.87 15.41 0.50
N GLU A 34 -8.75 16.13 0.49
CA GLU A 34 -8.67 17.50 1.01
C GLU A 34 -9.71 18.40 0.33
N GLY A 35 -10.51 19.11 1.13
CA GLY A 35 -11.59 19.99 0.65
C GLY A 35 -12.95 19.31 0.48
N GLU A 36 -13.04 17.99 0.48
CA GLU A 36 -14.33 17.29 0.50
C GLU A 36 -14.93 17.24 1.91
N VAL A 37 -16.26 17.26 2.01
CA VAL A 37 -16.97 17.10 3.31
C VAL A 37 -17.23 15.62 3.61
N GLU A 38 -17.41 14.81 2.58
CA GLU A 38 -17.84 13.43 2.71
C GLU A 38 -16.65 12.50 2.97
N LYS A 39 -16.74 11.70 4.04
CA LYS A 39 -15.76 10.65 4.35
C LYS A 39 -16.27 9.31 3.85
N ARG A 40 -15.44 8.59 3.10
CA ARG A 40 -15.66 7.17 2.83
C ARG A 40 -15.01 6.36 3.95
N ARG A 41 -15.57 5.20 4.28
CA ARG A 41 -15.02 4.33 5.33
C ARG A 41 -15.16 2.87 4.97
N THR A 42 -14.23 2.08 5.49
CA THR A 42 -14.33 0.63 5.46
C THR A 42 -15.47 0.14 6.37
N ASP A 43 -15.82 -1.12 6.22
CA ASP A 43 -16.56 -1.86 7.23
C ASP A 43 -15.73 -2.00 8.52
N ILE A 44 -16.41 -2.40 9.61
CA ILE A 44 -15.77 -2.65 10.90
C ILE A 44 -15.21 -4.07 10.88
N SER A 45 -13.90 -4.20 11.04
CA SER A 45 -13.20 -5.48 11.03
C SER A 45 -13.58 -6.38 12.21
N ALA A 46 -13.19 -7.66 12.11
CA ALA A 46 -13.05 -8.53 13.27
C ALA A 46 -12.03 -7.97 14.27
N LYS A 47 -12.06 -8.48 15.51
CA LYS A 47 -11.13 -8.10 16.57
C LYS A 47 -9.79 -8.82 16.37
N VAL A 48 -8.89 -8.25 15.58
CA VAL A 48 -7.59 -8.83 15.20
C VAL A 48 -6.54 -7.74 15.00
N THR A 49 -5.24 -8.07 15.01
CA THR A 49 -4.15 -7.12 14.72
C THR A 49 -3.98 -6.82 13.23
N ASN A 50 -4.40 -7.73 12.34
CA ASN A 50 -4.25 -7.61 10.89
C ASN A 50 -5.62 -7.67 10.20
N PRO A 51 -6.43 -6.60 10.27
CA PRO A 51 -7.79 -6.63 9.75
C PRO A 51 -7.83 -6.70 8.22
N ILE A 52 -8.80 -7.47 7.71
CA ILE A 52 -9.22 -7.48 6.31
C ILE A 52 -10.58 -6.79 6.25
N PHE A 53 -10.75 -5.90 5.29
CA PHE A 53 -11.98 -5.12 5.07
C PHE A 53 -12.66 -5.60 3.80
N SER A 54 -13.96 -5.85 3.85
CA SER A 54 -14.74 -6.16 2.65
C SER A 54 -15.01 -4.89 1.83
N ALA A 55 -15.29 -3.76 2.50
CA ALA A 55 -15.42 -2.47 1.85
C ALA A 55 -14.06 -1.77 1.86
N ASN A 56 -13.23 -2.06 0.86
CA ASN A 56 -11.84 -1.58 0.83
C ASN A 56 -11.50 -0.70 -0.39
N THR A 57 -12.42 -0.56 -1.33
CA THR A 57 -12.24 0.22 -2.56
C THR A 57 -13.15 1.44 -2.55
N PHE A 58 -12.58 2.61 -2.80
CA PHE A 58 -13.27 3.89 -2.79
C PHE A 58 -12.98 4.66 -4.07
N TYR A 59 -13.99 5.37 -4.57
CA TYR A 59 -13.86 6.27 -5.71
C TYR A 59 -14.13 7.68 -5.22
N LEU A 60 -13.13 8.54 -5.36
CA LEU A 60 -13.20 9.95 -4.97
C LEU A 60 -13.18 10.79 -6.25
N GLU A 61 -14.05 11.79 -6.33
CA GLU A 61 -14.10 12.67 -7.48
C GLU A 61 -12.86 13.58 -7.45
N LEU A 62 -12.11 13.63 -8.55
CA LEU A 62 -11.04 14.60 -8.69
C LEU A 62 -11.62 15.83 -9.41
N PRO A 63 -11.59 17.03 -8.82
CA PRO A 63 -12.02 18.21 -9.54
C PRO A 63 -11.08 18.44 -10.74
N ASN A 64 -11.67 18.83 -11.87
CA ASN A 64 -11.18 18.63 -13.25
C ASN A 64 -9.87 19.34 -13.67
N SER A 65 -8.90 19.58 -12.79
CA SER A 65 -7.65 20.26 -13.14
C SER A 65 -6.41 19.43 -12.82
N LYS A 66 -5.48 19.32 -13.80
CA LYS A 66 -4.12 18.79 -13.60
C LYS A 66 -3.35 19.51 -12.47
N ALA A 67 -3.83 20.67 -12.03
CA ALA A 67 -3.27 21.48 -10.95
C ALA A 67 -3.58 20.93 -9.55
N GLU A 68 -4.53 19.99 -9.42
CA GLU A 68 -5.03 19.51 -8.12
C GLU A 68 -4.41 18.22 -7.63
N LEU A 69 -3.42 17.66 -8.35
CA LEU A 69 -2.57 16.64 -7.75
C LEU A 69 -1.73 17.21 -6.59
N ASN A 70 -1.71 18.52 -6.35
CA ASN A 70 -1.19 19.12 -5.11
C ASN A 70 -2.15 19.00 -3.91
N THR A 71 -3.21 18.19 -4.01
CA THR A 71 -4.12 17.89 -2.90
C THR A 71 -3.58 16.78 -1.99
N ARG A 72 -4.17 16.67 -0.79
CA ARG A 72 -3.87 15.61 0.17
C ARG A 72 -5.00 14.60 0.28
N LEU A 73 -4.62 13.35 0.47
CA LEU A 73 -5.52 12.27 0.85
C LEU A 73 -5.34 11.98 2.34
N PHE A 74 -6.40 12.10 3.11
CA PHE A 74 -6.40 11.85 4.54
C PHE A 74 -6.95 10.45 4.83
N PHE A 75 -6.20 9.68 5.60
CA PHE A 75 -6.62 8.42 6.17
C PHE A 75 -6.66 8.54 7.69
N SER A 76 -7.76 8.11 8.31
CA SER A 76 -7.90 8.06 9.77
C SER A 76 -8.34 6.67 10.19
N ALA A 77 -7.57 6.05 11.09
CA ALA A 77 -7.89 4.74 11.66
C ALA A 77 -8.62 4.89 13.00
N PHE A 78 -9.66 4.09 13.22
CA PHE A 78 -10.48 4.13 14.42
C PHE A 78 -10.55 2.76 15.10
N VAL A 79 -10.69 2.76 16.42
CA VAL A 79 -11.02 1.58 17.23
C VAL A 79 -12.44 1.68 17.76
N VAL A 80 -13.17 0.56 17.74
CA VAL A 80 -14.49 0.44 18.33
C VAL A 80 -14.38 -0.36 19.63
N ALA A 81 -14.58 0.31 20.76
CA ALA A 81 -14.26 -0.25 22.08
C ALA A 81 -15.40 -1.09 22.71
N ASN A 82 -16.66 -0.83 22.35
CA ASN A 82 -17.82 -1.56 22.86
C ASN A 82 -18.77 -1.93 21.71
N ARG A 83 -19.15 -3.20 21.67
CA ARG A 83 -20.14 -3.74 20.72
C ARG A 83 -21.46 -4.14 21.41
N GLU A 84 -21.71 -3.61 22.61
CA GLU A 84 -22.96 -3.81 23.34
C GLU A 84 -23.98 -2.75 22.90
N GLY A 85 -24.90 -3.15 22.01
CA GLY A 85 -25.95 -2.28 21.46
C GLY A 85 -25.64 -1.68 20.08
N SER A 86 -26.64 -1.01 19.49
CA SER A 86 -26.64 -0.49 18.11
C SER A 86 -25.74 0.73 17.86
N GLY A 87 -24.78 1.02 18.74
CA GLY A 87 -23.92 2.20 18.63
C GLY A 87 -22.63 2.04 19.41
N GLY A 88 -21.61 1.43 18.79
CA GLY A 88 -20.27 1.38 19.37
C GLY A 88 -19.59 2.75 19.34
N GLN A 89 -19.00 3.17 20.45
CA GLN A 89 -18.21 4.41 20.50
C GLN A 89 -16.88 4.20 19.77
N ALA A 90 -16.71 4.86 18.63
CA ALA A 90 -15.46 4.87 17.88
C ALA A 90 -14.49 5.91 18.46
N ARG A 91 -13.22 5.55 18.58
CA ARG A 91 -12.14 6.47 19.01
C ARG A 91 -11.07 6.52 17.94
N LEU A 92 -10.60 7.73 17.63
CA LEU A 92 -9.49 7.93 16.70
C LEU A 92 -8.22 7.29 17.27
N LEU A 93 -7.59 6.42 16.47
CA LEU A 93 -6.34 5.78 16.84
C LEU A 93 -5.14 6.54 16.28
N GLY A 94 -5.19 6.94 15.01
CA GLY A 94 -4.14 7.70 14.35
C GLY A 94 -4.51 8.06 12.92
N GLU A 95 -3.70 8.92 12.33
CA GLU A 95 -3.97 9.53 11.03
C GLU A 95 -2.75 9.47 10.11
N CYS A 96 -3.00 9.58 8.81
CA CYS A 96 -2.00 9.65 7.77
C CYS A 96 -2.48 10.65 6.72
N ALA A 97 -1.62 11.58 6.31
CA ALA A 97 -1.87 12.48 5.19
C ALA A 97 -0.88 12.15 4.08
N LEU A 98 -1.39 11.88 2.89
CA LEU A 98 -0.60 11.59 1.70
C LEU A 98 -0.73 12.73 0.70
N GLU A 99 0.40 13.32 0.30
CA GLU A 99 0.42 14.30 -0.78
C GLU A 99 0.39 13.57 -2.14
N LEU A 100 -0.56 13.93 -3.01
CA LEU A 100 -0.68 13.29 -4.32
C LEU A 100 0.32 13.83 -5.35
N GLY A 101 0.93 14.99 -5.08
CA GLY A 101 1.76 15.73 -6.06
C GLY A 101 2.98 14.93 -6.49
N PRO A 102 3.76 14.38 -5.54
CA PRO A 102 4.88 13.48 -5.86
C PRO A 102 4.46 12.21 -6.62
N LEU A 103 3.21 11.79 -6.52
CA LEU A 103 2.67 10.58 -7.14
C LEU A 103 2.07 10.83 -8.53
N ALA A 104 1.90 12.10 -8.92
CA ALA A 104 1.26 12.50 -10.16
C ALA A 104 1.76 11.75 -11.41
N PRO A 105 3.09 11.57 -11.63
CA PRO A 105 3.57 10.86 -12.82
C PRO A 105 3.10 9.41 -12.89
N ALA A 106 3.04 8.72 -11.76
CA ALA A 106 2.59 7.32 -11.69
C ALA A 106 1.06 7.20 -11.79
N LEU A 107 0.33 8.21 -11.31
CA LEU A 107 -1.13 8.25 -11.36
C LEU A 107 -1.68 8.56 -12.76
N ILE A 108 -0.96 9.35 -13.56
CA ILE A 108 -1.35 9.76 -14.92
C ILE A 108 -0.83 8.79 -15.99
N ASP A 109 -0.08 7.73 -15.62
CA ASP A 109 0.44 6.77 -16.60
C ASP A 109 -0.71 6.15 -17.42
N VAL A 110 -0.57 6.24 -18.75
CA VAL A 110 -1.57 5.85 -19.77
C VAL A 110 -1.94 4.37 -19.66
N LYS A 111 -1.10 3.56 -19.02
CA LYS A 111 -1.35 2.13 -18.77
C LYS A 111 -2.27 1.85 -17.58
N GLY A 112 -2.60 2.85 -16.76
CA GLY A 112 -3.55 2.70 -15.65
C GLY A 112 -3.07 1.82 -14.49
N ALA A 113 -1.77 1.51 -14.41
CA ALA A 113 -1.20 0.63 -13.39
C ALA A 113 -1.33 1.20 -11.97
N GLY A 114 -1.40 2.52 -11.84
CA GLY A 114 -1.48 3.20 -10.55
C GLY A 114 -0.17 3.14 -9.76
N THR A 115 -0.25 3.47 -8.48
CA THR A 115 0.87 3.44 -7.55
C THR A 115 0.47 2.81 -6.22
N ARG A 116 1.36 1.97 -5.68
CA ARG A 116 1.19 1.29 -4.40
C ARG A 116 2.05 1.97 -3.34
N GLN A 117 1.44 2.32 -2.20
CA GLN A 117 2.05 3.10 -1.14
C GLN A 117 1.95 2.37 0.21
N HIS A 118 3.09 2.27 0.89
CA HIS A 118 3.17 1.73 2.25
C HIS A 118 3.12 2.90 3.24
N LEU A 119 1.99 3.05 3.92
CA LEU A 119 1.69 4.20 4.76
C LEU A 119 1.54 3.82 6.22
N LYS A 120 1.55 4.84 7.08
CA LYS A 120 1.55 4.67 8.55
C LYS A 120 0.54 5.60 9.18
N PHE A 121 -0.28 5.04 10.05
CA PHE A 121 -1.08 5.82 10.98
C PHE A 121 -0.19 6.26 12.13
N ALA A 122 -0.21 7.55 12.40
CA ALA A 122 0.52 8.14 13.51
C ALA A 122 -0.40 8.97 14.39
N ARG A 123 -0.04 9.09 15.66
CA ARG A 123 -0.65 10.04 16.59
C ARG A 123 0.43 10.75 17.40
N TYR A 124 0.12 11.93 17.89
CA TYR A 124 0.99 12.61 18.85
C TYR A 124 0.67 12.14 20.27
N HIS A 125 1.70 11.73 21.00
CA HIS A 125 1.62 11.40 22.41
C HIS A 125 2.84 12.01 23.11
N GLU A 126 2.61 12.83 24.12
CA GLU A 126 3.68 13.50 24.88
C GLU A 126 4.69 14.26 24.00
N GLY A 127 4.19 14.94 22.95
CA GLY A 127 5.03 15.69 22.01
C GLY A 127 5.82 14.84 21.02
N LYS A 128 5.72 13.50 21.08
CA LYS A 128 6.34 12.58 20.13
C LYS A 128 5.29 11.97 19.20
N GLN A 129 5.65 11.84 17.92
CA GLN A 129 4.84 11.12 16.96
C GLN A 129 5.07 9.61 17.15
N VAL A 130 3.99 8.86 17.34
CA VAL A 130 4.01 7.41 17.56
C VAL A 130 3.21 6.73 16.44
N THR A 131 3.85 5.78 15.75
CA THR A 131 3.17 4.90 14.79
C THR A 131 2.24 3.93 15.53
N VAL A 132 0.96 3.93 15.17
CA VAL A 132 -0.08 3.10 15.80
C VAL A 132 -0.60 2.00 14.88
N GLY A 133 -0.35 2.11 13.58
CA GLY A 133 -0.64 1.09 12.60
C GLY A 133 0.03 1.40 11.27
N ARG A 134 0.07 0.40 10.39
CA ARG A 134 0.59 0.49 9.03
C ARG A 134 -0.47 -0.03 8.07
N PHE A 135 -0.47 0.45 6.84
CA PHE A 135 -1.39 -0.03 5.83
C PHE A 135 -0.81 0.13 4.44
N LEU A 136 -1.38 -0.64 3.54
CA LEU A 136 -1.00 -0.67 2.13
C LEU A 136 -2.16 -0.13 1.32
N VAL A 137 -1.88 0.85 0.46
CA VAL A 137 -2.89 1.46 -0.39
C VAL A 137 -2.42 1.51 -1.82
N THR A 138 -3.31 1.13 -2.74
CA THR A 138 -3.13 1.30 -4.18
C THR A 138 -4.00 2.45 -4.66
N LEU A 139 -3.41 3.33 -5.45
CA LEU A 139 -4.02 4.55 -5.96
C LEU A 139 -3.94 4.53 -7.49
N ARG A 140 -5.05 4.77 -8.18
CA ARG A 140 -5.07 4.89 -9.64
C ARG A 140 -6.13 5.88 -10.10
N ILE A 141 -5.89 6.56 -11.22
CA ILE A 141 -6.91 7.39 -11.87
C ILE A 141 -7.74 6.50 -12.78
N VAL A 142 -9.06 6.56 -12.64
CA VAL A 142 -10.02 5.84 -13.46
C VAL A 142 -10.89 6.86 -14.19
N THR A 143 -11.00 6.73 -15.52
CA THR A 143 -11.90 7.55 -16.36
C THR A 143 -13.18 6.77 -16.64
N GLU A 144 -14.29 7.47 -16.92
CA GLU A 144 -15.59 6.85 -17.27
C GLU A 144 -15.50 5.78 -18.37
N ALA A 145 -14.55 5.89 -19.31
CA ALA A 145 -14.34 4.90 -20.38
C ALA A 145 -13.77 3.55 -19.88
N ASN A 146 -13.14 3.52 -18.69
CA ASN A 146 -12.53 2.35 -18.07
C ASN A 146 -13.31 1.84 -16.84
N PHE A 147 -14.53 2.33 -16.61
CA PHE A 147 -15.44 1.86 -15.56
C PHE A 147 -16.06 0.50 -15.95
N GLN A 148 -15.24 -0.54 -15.97
CA GLN A 148 -15.72 -1.86 -15.56
C GLN A 148 -15.33 -2.01 -14.10
N GLU A 149 -16.29 -2.35 -13.24
CA GLU A 149 -16.04 -2.70 -11.85
C GLU A 149 -14.92 -3.74 -11.84
N ALA A 150 -13.70 -3.29 -11.50
CA ALA A 150 -12.59 -4.19 -11.38
C ALA A 150 -12.95 -5.15 -10.24
N SER A 151 -13.23 -6.40 -10.61
CA SER A 151 -13.18 -7.51 -9.67
C SER A 151 -11.88 -7.40 -8.88
N SER A 152 -11.91 -7.88 -7.64
CA SER A 152 -10.81 -7.86 -6.66
C SER A 152 -9.59 -8.71 -7.07
N ASP A 153 -9.29 -8.77 -8.37
CA ASP A 153 -8.18 -9.49 -8.92
C ASP A 153 -6.92 -8.64 -8.72
N VAL A 154 -5.95 -9.27 -8.05
CA VAL A 154 -4.61 -8.76 -7.79
C VAL A 154 -4.10 -8.09 -9.07
N VAL A 155 -3.88 -6.77 -9.00
CA VAL A 155 -3.34 -6.00 -10.13
C VAL A 155 -1.88 -6.42 -10.32
N GLU A 156 -1.66 -7.43 -11.16
CA GLU A 156 -0.32 -7.77 -11.65
C GLU A 156 0.19 -6.59 -12.48
N ILE A 157 1.34 -6.05 -12.07
CA ILE A 157 2.05 -5.04 -12.85
C ILE A 157 2.63 -5.73 -14.10
N PHE A 158 1.84 -5.81 -15.17
CA PHE A 158 2.27 -6.42 -16.43
C PHE A 158 3.09 -5.42 -17.26
N HIS A 159 4.39 -5.66 -17.35
CA HIS A 159 5.24 -5.00 -18.34
C HIS A 159 5.46 -5.97 -19.51
N PRO A 160 4.92 -5.69 -20.72
CA PRO A 160 5.18 -6.55 -21.87
C PRO A 160 6.67 -6.58 -22.18
N LEU A 161 7.22 -7.78 -22.25
CA LEU A 161 8.62 -7.99 -22.59
C LEU A 161 8.86 -7.65 -24.08
N PRO A 162 10.09 -7.28 -24.48
CA PRO A 162 10.43 -7.07 -25.89
C PRO A 162 10.11 -8.31 -26.73
N ALA A 163 9.78 -8.10 -28.01
CA ALA A 163 9.60 -9.21 -28.95
C ALA A 163 10.89 -10.06 -29.00
N MET A 164 10.76 -11.38 -28.79
CA MET A 164 11.90 -12.29 -28.90
C MET A 164 12.42 -12.31 -30.34
N ASP A 165 13.69 -11.95 -30.51
CA ASP A 165 14.43 -12.22 -31.74
C ASP A 165 14.91 -13.69 -31.72
N PRO A 166 14.42 -14.55 -32.63
CA PRO A 166 14.79 -15.97 -32.66
C PRO A 166 16.27 -16.22 -32.99
N PHE A 167 17.02 -15.19 -33.41
CA PHE A 167 18.45 -15.28 -33.73
C PHE A 167 19.35 -14.69 -32.62
N ALA A 168 18.78 -14.04 -31.61
CA ALA A 168 19.53 -13.51 -30.48
C ALA A 168 19.48 -14.50 -29.29
N GLN A 169 20.64 -14.89 -28.76
CA GLN A 169 20.71 -15.54 -27.44
C GLN A 169 20.35 -14.51 -26.37
N PHE A 170 19.06 -14.39 -26.08
CA PHE A 170 18.55 -13.48 -25.07
C PHE A 170 18.51 -14.18 -23.72
N ASN A 171 19.29 -13.68 -22.75
CA ASN A 171 19.23 -14.11 -21.36
C ASN A 171 18.76 -12.94 -20.50
N TRP A 172 17.67 -13.15 -19.76
CA TRP A 172 17.24 -12.20 -18.74
C TRP A 172 18.30 -12.14 -17.64
N ARG A 173 18.59 -10.93 -17.17
CA ARG A 173 19.37 -10.72 -15.95
C ARG A 173 18.56 -9.87 -15.00
N VAL A 174 18.40 -10.33 -13.78
CA VAL A 174 17.69 -9.61 -12.73
C VAL A 174 18.70 -9.21 -11.67
N ARG A 175 18.89 -7.90 -11.51
CA ARG A 175 19.69 -7.34 -10.42
C ARG A 175 18.75 -6.91 -9.30
N VAL A 176 18.95 -7.48 -8.13
CA VAL A 176 18.20 -7.11 -6.92
C VAL A 176 19.14 -6.43 -5.94
N ASP A 177 18.83 -5.17 -5.62
CA ASP A 177 19.60 -4.36 -4.68
C ASP A 177 18.83 -4.28 -3.33
N PHE A 178 19.24 -5.08 -2.35
CA PHE A 178 18.72 -5.03 -0.98
C PHE A 178 19.38 -3.86 -0.24
N ARG A 179 18.69 -2.71 -0.17
CA ARG A 179 19.24 -1.49 0.43
C ARG A 179 19.02 -1.44 1.93
N ALA A 180 17.78 -1.22 2.35
CA ALA A 180 17.41 -1.07 3.75
C ALA A 180 15.94 -1.45 3.96
N ALA A 181 15.58 -1.77 5.20
CA ALA A 181 14.19 -1.72 5.64
C ALA A 181 14.02 -0.54 6.60
N VAL A 182 12.81 0.02 6.64
CA VAL A 182 12.52 1.17 7.49
C VAL A 182 11.27 0.87 8.29
N ASP A 183 11.38 1.03 9.61
CA ASP A 183 10.28 0.90 10.55
C ASP A 183 9.65 -0.50 10.50
N LEU A 184 10.48 -1.52 10.67
CA LEU A 184 10.00 -2.89 10.85
C LEU A 184 9.13 -3.01 12.13
N PRO A 185 8.17 -3.95 12.17
CA PRO A 185 7.36 -4.22 13.35
C PRO A 185 8.22 -4.61 14.55
N LEU A 186 7.76 -4.25 15.74
CA LEU A 186 8.38 -4.70 16.98
C LEU A 186 8.17 -6.21 17.14
N ASN A 187 9.15 -6.88 17.72
CA ASN A 187 9.09 -8.30 18.02
C ASN A 187 8.67 -8.49 19.49
N GLY A 188 7.45 -8.98 19.72
CA GLY A 188 6.93 -9.23 21.06
C GLY A 188 7.60 -10.40 21.80
N VAL A 189 8.43 -11.19 21.12
CA VAL A 189 9.12 -12.35 21.71
C VAL A 189 10.51 -11.98 22.24
N SER A 190 11.18 -11.01 21.63
CA SER A 190 12.50 -10.56 22.08
C SER A 190 12.41 -9.66 23.31
N GLU A 191 13.32 -9.82 24.27
CA GLU A 191 13.41 -8.94 25.46
C GLU A 191 13.59 -7.46 25.09
N SER A 192 14.31 -7.18 24.00
CA SER A 192 14.53 -5.81 23.50
C SER A 192 13.30 -5.19 22.83
N GLY A 193 12.30 -6.00 22.47
CA GLY A 193 11.19 -5.61 21.60
C GLY A 193 11.59 -5.34 20.14
N LEU A 194 12.89 -5.37 19.80
CA LEU A 194 13.39 -5.01 18.48
C LEU A 194 13.50 -6.25 17.58
N PRO A 195 13.09 -6.15 16.30
CA PRO A 195 13.18 -7.27 15.37
C PRO A 195 14.64 -7.57 14.99
N SER A 196 14.91 -8.85 14.72
CA SER A 196 16.13 -9.28 14.04
C SER A 196 15.72 -9.84 12.68
N SER A 197 16.10 -9.17 11.59
CA SER A 197 15.50 -9.41 10.27
C SER A 197 16.52 -9.87 9.23
N THR A 198 16.02 -10.65 8.27
CA THR A 198 16.69 -10.95 7.00
C THR A 198 15.69 -10.75 5.86
N LEU A 199 16.17 -10.42 4.67
CA LEU A 199 15.39 -10.41 3.44
C LEU A 199 15.68 -11.68 2.64
N GLU A 200 14.62 -12.24 2.08
CA GLU A 200 14.65 -13.38 1.18
C GLU A 200 14.03 -12.97 -0.14
N PHE A 201 14.71 -13.31 -1.23
CA PHE A 201 14.22 -13.16 -2.59
C PHE A 201 14.33 -14.51 -3.28
N GLY A 202 13.31 -14.87 -4.03
CA GLY A 202 13.40 -15.98 -4.95
C GLY A 202 12.56 -15.70 -6.18
N TRP A 203 12.87 -16.40 -7.26
CA TRP A 203 12.15 -16.31 -8.52
C TRP A 203 11.69 -17.69 -8.96
N SER A 204 10.58 -17.75 -9.67
CA SER A 204 10.07 -18.98 -10.28
C SER A 204 9.60 -18.69 -11.69
N GLN A 205 9.72 -19.68 -12.58
CA GLN A 205 9.24 -19.58 -13.96
C GLN A 205 7.71 -19.63 -14.07
N TYR A 206 7.02 -20.15 -13.05
CA TYR A 206 5.59 -20.38 -13.08
C TYR A 206 4.87 -19.59 -11.99
N LEU A 207 3.71 -19.04 -12.34
CA LEU A 207 2.82 -18.38 -11.38
C LEU A 207 2.44 -19.37 -10.27
N GLN A 208 2.43 -18.90 -9.02
CA GLN A 208 2.06 -19.67 -7.81
C GLN A 208 3.00 -20.84 -7.45
N GLN A 209 4.13 -21.01 -8.16
CA GLN A 209 5.17 -21.94 -7.76
C GLN A 209 6.17 -21.24 -6.82
N MET A 210 6.44 -21.85 -5.67
CA MET A 210 7.50 -21.35 -4.79
C MET A 210 8.87 -21.52 -5.49
N PRO A 211 9.77 -20.54 -5.38
CA PRO A 211 11.15 -20.67 -5.84
C PRO A 211 11.83 -21.89 -5.21
N GLY A 212 12.63 -22.62 -5.98
CA GLY A 212 13.46 -23.69 -5.42
C GLY A 212 14.58 -23.13 -4.53
N ASP A 213 15.14 -23.93 -3.63
CA ASP A 213 16.20 -23.47 -2.70
C ASP A 213 17.38 -22.81 -3.44
N ASN A 214 17.79 -23.37 -4.59
CA ASN A 214 18.87 -22.83 -5.43
C ASN A 214 18.49 -21.53 -6.16
N GLU A 215 17.20 -21.19 -6.22
CA GLU A 215 16.65 -19.98 -6.83
C GLU A 215 16.31 -18.91 -5.78
N THR A 216 16.61 -19.18 -4.51
CA THR A 216 16.45 -18.23 -3.40
C THR A 216 17.79 -17.64 -2.97
N PHE A 217 17.76 -16.37 -2.57
CA PHE A 217 18.87 -15.67 -1.91
C PHE A 217 18.36 -15.08 -0.61
N LYS A 218 19.17 -15.21 0.44
CA LYS A 218 18.90 -14.65 1.76
C LYS A 218 20.03 -13.73 2.17
N THR A 219 19.66 -12.55 2.66
CA THR A 219 20.64 -11.61 3.22
C THR A 219 21.19 -12.11 4.56
N LYS A 220 22.20 -11.41 5.08
CA LYS A 220 22.64 -11.59 6.47
C LYS A 220 21.53 -11.13 7.43
N VAL A 221 21.44 -11.80 8.58
CA VAL A 221 20.54 -11.36 9.66
C VAL A 221 21.09 -10.07 10.28
N PHE A 222 20.24 -9.05 10.38
CA PHE A 222 20.52 -7.81 11.10
C PHE A 222 19.79 -7.82 12.45
N PRO A 223 20.51 -7.93 13.58
CA PRO A 223 19.90 -8.07 14.89
C PRO A 223 19.37 -6.74 15.42
N ASN A 224 18.28 -6.82 16.20
CA ASN A 224 17.75 -5.74 17.04
C ASN A 224 17.64 -4.37 16.35
N SER A 225 17.11 -4.31 15.13
CA SER A 225 16.95 -3.04 14.41
C SER A 225 15.66 -2.98 13.63
N ARG A 226 14.92 -1.87 13.80
CA ARG A 226 13.76 -1.55 12.97
C ARG A 226 14.15 -0.90 11.64
N HIS A 227 15.43 -0.53 11.49
CA HIS A 227 15.94 0.22 10.35
C HIS A 227 17.26 -0.41 9.83
N PRO A 228 17.27 -1.70 9.46
CA PRO A 228 18.49 -2.37 9.02
C PRO A 228 18.93 -1.87 7.64
N PHE A 229 20.24 -1.70 7.47
CA PHE A 229 20.88 -1.39 6.18
C PHE A 229 21.58 -2.64 5.66
N TYR A 230 20.96 -3.32 4.71
CA TYR A 230 21.49 -4.55 4.12
C TYR A 230 22.65 -4.26 3.16
N ASN A 231 22.47 -3.28 2.27
CA ASN A 231 23.41 -2.90 1.21
C ASN A 231 24.05 -4.10 0.49
N GLN A 232 23.22 -5.07 0.11
CA GLN A 232 23.63 -6.26 -0.63
C GLN A 232 23.06 -6.23 -2.04
N GLN A 233 23.85 -6.68 -3.00
CA GLN A 233 23.44 -6.82 -4.38
C GLN A 233 23.52 -8.30 -4.74
N HIS A 234 22.50 -8.80 -5.43
CA HIS A 234 22.52 -10.11 -6.05
C HIS A 234 22.15 -10.00 -7.52
N LEU A 235 22.82 -10.79 -8.35
CA LEU A 235 22.57 -10.86 -9.79
C LEU A 235 22.18 -12.29 -10.14
N TYR A 236 21.01 -12.43 -10.75
CA TYR A 236 20.54 -13.65 -11.40
C TYR A 236 20.67 -13.50 -12.91
#